data_AF-A0A0L0EL16-F1
#
_entry.id   AF-A0A0L0EL16-F1
#
_cell.length_a   1.000
_cell.length_b   1.000
_cell.length_c   1.000
_cell.angle_alpha   90.00
_cell.angle_beta   90.00
_cell.angle_gamma   90.00
#
_symmetry.space_group_name_H-M   'P 1'
#
loop_
_entity.id
_entity.type
_entity.pdbx_description
1 polymer ?
#
loop_
_entity_poly.entity_id
_entity_poly.type
_entity_poly.pdbx_seq_one_letter_code
_entity_poly.pdbx_strand_id
1 'polypeptide(L)'
;MNNMTNNNNNLVDNGYALSPQQTRLDEIKWASDHAIGSLPNVHCCWRIQGNIDVGKLQGALDRLVEQCEIIRTQYVRPAGLKALLQVINPKPILF
;
A
#
# COMPACT_ATOMS: atom_id res chain seq x y z
N MET A 1 32.35 -4.33 -7.64
CA MET A 1 31.48 -5.00 -6.65
C MET A 1 30.93 -3.90 -5.72
N ASN A 2 29.78 -3.31 -6.05
CA ASN A 2 29.20 -2.21 -5.28
C ASN A 2 28.22 -2.79 -4.25
N ASN A 3 28.50 -2.55 -2.97
CA ASN A 3 27.70 -2.96 -1.83
C ASN A 3 26.29 -2.34 -1.90
N MET A 4 25.28 -3.18 -2.08
CA MET A 4 23.88 -2.90 -1.74
C MET A 4 23.75 -2.84 -0.20
N THR A 5 24.15 -1.71 0.40
CA THR A 5 23.87 -1.41 1.81
C THR A 5 22.37 -1.20 1.99
N ASN A 6 21.70 -2.32 2.25
CA ASN A 6 20.78 -2.53 3.36
C ASN A 6 19.85 -1.35 3.72
N ASN A 7 18.82 -1.13 2.89
CA ASN A 7 17.70 -0.23 3.18
C ASN A 7 16.60 -0.88 4.05
N ASN A 8 16.81 -2.14 4.48
CA ASN A 8 15.79 -2.93 5.17
C ASN A 8 15.68 -2.63 6.68
N ASN A 9 16.69 -1.98 7.26
CA ASN A 9 16.72 -1.74 8.71
C ASN A 9 15.81 -0.58 9.15
N ASN A 10 15.50 0.39 8.26
CA ASN A 10 14.63 1.53 8.58
C ASN A 10 13.12 1.21 8.50
N LEU A 11 12.74 0.06 7.94
CA LEU A 11 11.34 -0.33 7.77
C LEU A 11 10.73 -0.91 9.06
N VAL A 12 11.57 -1.42 9.96
CA VAL A 12 11.13 -2.13 11.18
C VAL A 12 10.81 -1.13 12.31
N ASP A 13 11.53 -0.01 12.38
CA ASP A 13 11.35 0.99 13.43
C ASP A 13 10.03 1.78 13.33
N ASN A 14 9.40 1.80 12.15
CA ASN A 14 8.12 2.51 11.89
C ASN A 14 7.02 1.59 11.35
N GLY A 15 7.16 0.27 11.52
CA GLY A 15 6.19 -0.71 11.04
C GLY A 15 5.04 -0.92 12.03
N TYR A 16 3.81 -0.84 11.55
CA TYR A 16 2.61 -1.15 12.33
C TYR A 16 2.16 -2.60 12.10
N ALA A 17 1.63 -3.23 13.15
CA ALA A 17 0.98 -4.53 13.04
C ALA A 17 -0.30 -4.42 12.18
N LEU A 18 -0.66 -5.52 11.51
CA LEU A 18 -1.92 -5.59 10.78
C LEU A 18 -3.11 -5.60 11.74
N SER A 19 -4.21 -4.97 11.32
CA SER A 19 -5.49 -5.15 12.01
C SER A 19 -5.97 -6.61 11.87
N PRO A 20 -6.84 -7.10 12.77
CA PRO A 20 -7.36 -8.46 12.71
C PRO A 20 -7.96 -8.81 11.34
N GLN A 21 -8.64 -7.86 10.69
CA GLN A 21 -9.20 -8.05 9.35
C GLN A 21 -8.11 -8.22 8.30
N GLN A 22 -7.06 -7.40 8.34
CA GLN A 22 -5.96 -7.48 7.38
C GLN A 22 -5.11 -8.74 7.58
N THR A 23 -4.91 -9.19 8.83
CA THR A 23 -4.29 -10.49 9.13
C THR A 23 -5.08 -11.63 8.53
N ARG A 24 -6.42 -11.63 8.72
CA ARG A 24 -7.31 -12.63 8.13
C ARG A 24 -7.22 -12.66 6.60
N LEU A 25 -7.12 -11.48 5.98
CA LEU A 25 -6.96 -11.34 4.53
C LEU A 25 -5.61 -11.87 4.04
N ASP A 26 -4.50 -11.63 4.77
CA ASP A 26 -3.19 -12.21 4.46
C ASP A 26 -3.21 -13.74 4.57
N GLU A 27 -3.82 -14.30 5.61
CA GLU A 27 -3.99 -15.75 5.76
C GLU A 27 -4.76 -16.38 4.60
N ILE A 28 -5.86 -15.74 4.19
CA ILE A 28 -6.65 -16.20 3.04
C ILE A 28 -5.80 -16.15 1.79
N LYS A 29 -5.10 -15.03 1.53
CA LYS A 29 -4.24 -14.86 0.36
C LYS A 29 -3.09 -15.89 0.36
N TRP A 30 -2.43 -16.13 1.48
CA TRP A 30 -1.35 -17.11 1.56
C TRP A 30 -1.86 -18.55 1.34
N ALA A 31 -3.05 -18.86 1.87
CA ALA A 31 -3.71 -20.14 1.61
C ALA A 31 -4.15 -20.27 0.14
N SER A 32 -4.57 -19.17 -0.51
CA SER A 32 -4.98 -19.13 -1.92
C SER A 32 -3.87 -18.79 -2.92
N ASP A 33 -2.65 -18.48 -2.49
CA ASP A 33 -1.48 -18.46 -3.39
C ASP A 33 -1.20 -19.88 -3.94
N HIS A 34 -1.83 -20.93 -3.37
CA HIS A 34 -1.92 -22.29 -3.91
C HIS A 34 -3.22 -22.61 -4.70
N ALA A 35 -4.13 -21.64 -4.84
CA ALA A 35 -5.39 -21.78 -5.61
C ALA A 35 -5.86 -20.41 -6.12
N ILE A 36 -5.65 -20.16 -7.42
CA ILE A 36 -6.03 -18.96 -8.20
C ILE A 36 -7.23 -18.20 -7.58
N GLY A 37 -6.94 -17.10 -6.90
CA GLY A 37 -7.95 -16.29 -6.20
C GLY A 37 -7.32 -15.35 -5.18
N SER A 38 -6.57 -14.34 -5.65
CA SER A 38 -6.22 -13.21 -4.79
C SER A 38 -7.51 -12.49 -4.40
N LEU A 39 -7.55 -11.92 -3.20
CA LEU A 39 -8.66 -11.08 -2.76
C LEU A 39 -9.05 -10.08 -3.86
N PRO A 40 -10.36 -9.90 -4.14
CA PRO A 40 -10.77 -9.08 -5.26
C PRO A 40 -10.42 -7.62 -4.98
N ASN A 41 -9.81 -6.97 -5.98
CA ASN A 41 -9.69 -5.52 -5.97
C ASN A 41 -11.09 -4.91 -5.93
N VAL A 42 -11.32 -4.00 -4.99
CA VAL A 42 -12.56 -3.23 -4.92
C VAL A 42 -12.38 -1.96 -5.74
N HIS A 43 -13.19 -1.81 -6.78
CA HIS A 43 -13.15 -0.65 -7.67
C HIS A 43 -14.40 0.21 -7.49
N CYS A 44 -14.23 1.53 -7.53
CA CYS A 44 -15.33 2.48 -7.68
C CYS A 44 -15.03 3.43 -8.84
N CYS A 45 -16.07 3.91 -9.51
CA CYS A 45 -15.96 4.87 -10.59
C CYS A 45 -17.07 5.91 -10.45
N TRP A 46 -16.74 7.18 -10.71
CA TRP A 46 -17.69 8.29 -10.64
C TRP A 46 -17.98 8.81 -12.04
N ARG A 47 -19.27 8.94 -12.36
CA ARG A 47 -19.72 9.62 -13.58
C ARG A 47 -19.90 11.10 -13.29
N ILE A 48 -19.01 11.92 -13.82
CA ILE A 48 -19.06 13.37 -13.70
C ILE A 48 -19.58 13.94 -15.03
N GLN A 49 -20.56 14.84 -14.96
CA GLN A 49 -21.10 15.53 -16.14
C GLN A 49 -20.59 16.97 -16.18
N GLY A 50 -20.25 17.46 -17.37
CA GLY A 50 -19.65 18.78 -17.58
C GLY A 50 -18.14 18.73 -17.79
N ASN A 51 -17.51 19.91 -17.83
CA ASN A 51 -16.07 20.01 -18.06
C ASN A 51 -15.30 19.75 -16.76
N ILE A 52 -14.31 18.86 -16.85
CA ILE A 52 -13.30 18.65 -15.81
C ILE A 52 -12.02 19.35 -16.22
N ASP A 53 -11.52 20.20 -15.33
CA ASP A 53 -10.15 20.70 -15.41
C ASP A 53 -9.21 19.64 -14.86
N VAL A 54 -8.50 18.96 -15.77
CA VAL A 54 -7.60 17.85 -15.43
C VAL A 54 -6.47 18.31 -14.50
N GLY A 55 -5.96 19.53 -14.66
CA GLY A 55 -4.89 20.06 -13.80
C GLY A 55 -5.37 20.28 -12.37
N LYS A 56 -6.59 20.80 -12.20
CA LYS A 56 -7.21 20.94 -10.87
C LYS A 56 -7.54 19.59 -10.24
N LEU A 57 -8.00 18.63 -11.02
CA LEU A 57 -8.27 17.27 -10.55
C LEU A 57 -6.97 16.61 -10.07
N GLN A 58 -5.91 16.67 -10.87
CA GLN A 58 -4.61 16.13 -10.49
C GLN A 58 -4.11 16.74 -9.17
N GLY A 59 -4.10 18.07 -9.06
CA GLY A 59 -3.69 18.73 -7.83
C GLY A 59 -4.56 18.40 -6.61
N ALA A 60 -5.84 18.07 -6.81
CA ALA A 60 -6.70 17.58 -5.73
C ALA A 60 -6.36 16.14 -5.32
N LEU A 61 -6.08 15.26 -6.27
CA LEU A 61 -5.62 13.90 -6.00
C LEU A 61 -4.26 13.89 -5.30
N ASP A 62 -3.32 14.73 -5.72
CA ASP A 62 -2.00 14.85 -5.10
C ASP A 62 -2.12 15.22 -3.62
N ARG A 63 -2.96 16.22 -3.29
CA ARG A 63 -3.26 16.59 -1.90
C ARG A 63 -3.90 15.45 -1.10
N LEU A 64 -4.78 14.67 -1.73
CA LEU A 64 -5.39 13.51 -1.08
C LEU A 64 -4.34 12.46 -0.74
N VAL A 65 -3.41 12.16 -1.65
CA VAL A 65 -2.31 11.21 -1.40
C VAL A 65 -1.41 11.70 -0.27
N GLU A 66 -1.10 13.00 -0.21
CA GLU A 66 -0.31 13.58 0.88
C GLU A 66 -1.03 13.43 2.23
N GLN A 67 -2.32 13.77 2.30
CA GLN A 67 -3.09 13.81 3.55
C GLN A 67 -3.54 12.42 4.05
N CYS A 68 -3.78 11.46 3.15
CA CYS A 68 -4.31 10.15 3.50
C CYS A 68 -3.22 9.08 3.56
N GLU A 69 -2.85 8.68 4.77
CA GLU A 69 -1.81 7.67 5.02
C GLU A 69 -2.08 6.34 4.33
N ILE A 70 -3.34 5.89 4.31
CA ILE A 70 -3.73 4.59 3.74
C ILE A 70 -3.37 4.44 2.25
N ILE A 71 -3.33 5.54 1.50
CA ILE A 71 -2.98 5.54 0.07
C ILE A 71 -1.45 5.36 -0.11
N ARG A 72 -0.67 5.70 0.92
CA ARG A 72 0.80 5.57 0.95
C ARG A 72 1.27 4.34 1.73
N THR A 73 0.36 3.52 2.24
CA THR A 73 0.67 2.31 3.01
C THR A 73 1.13 1.18 2.10
N GLN A 74 2.29 0.62 2.39
CA GLN A 74 2.79 -0.63 1.82
C GLN A 74 2.74 -1.74 2.86
N TYR A 75 2.58 -2.98 2.39
CA TYR A 75 2.68 -4.18 3.20
C TYR A 75 3.98 -4.90 2.87
N VAL A 76 4.88 -4.99 3.85
CA VAL A 76 6.22 -5.56 3.69
C VAL A 76 6.41 -6.75 4.61
N ARG A 77 7.20 -7.73 4.19
CA ARG A 77 7.62 -8.88 5.01
C ARG A 77 9.12 -8.80 5.24
N PRO A 78 9.59 -8.13 6.31
CA PRO A 78 11.01 -8.00 6.58
C PRO A 78 11.68 -9.37 6.77
N ALA A 79 12.95 -9.47 6.39
CA ALA A 79 13.72 -10.69 6.56
C ALA A 79 13.75 -11.11 8.04
N GLY A 80 13.40 -12.37 8.32
CA GLY A 80 13.35 -12.91 9.68
C GLY A 80 12.00 -12.75 10.39
N LEU A 81 11.07 -11.93 9.89
CA LEU A 81 9.70 -11.87 10.38
C LEU A 81 8.76 -12.72 9.53
N LYS A 82 7.96 -13.56 10.20
CA LYS A 82 6.87 -14.30 9.56
C LYS A 82 5.61 -13.46 9.36
N ALA A 83 5.46 -12.35 10.08
CA ALA A 83 4.32 -11.45 9.93
C ALA A 83 4.61 -10.39 8.86
N LEU A 84 3.59 -10.01 8.10
CA LEU A 84 3.61 -8.74 7.36
C LEU A 84 3.63 -7.56 8.35
N LEU A 85 4.11 -6.42 7.89
CA LEU A 85 3.99 -5.13 8.57
C LEU A 85 3.44 -4.09 7.61
N GLN A 86 2.70 -3.13 8.15
CA GLN A 86 2.27 -1.92 7.46
C GLN A 86 3.32 -0.83 7.62
N VAL A 87 3.76 -0.26 6.51
CA VAL A 87 4.70 0.85 6.51
C VAL A 87 4.10 2.00 5.71
N ILE A 88 4.06 3.18 6.33
CA ILE A 88 3.56 4.41 5.69
C ILE A 88 4.73 5.11 5.01
N ASN A 89 4.66 5.28 3.69
CA ASN A 89 5.70 6.00 2.97
C ASN A 89 5.52 7.51 3.12
N PRO A 90 6.56 8.28 3.53
CA PRO A 90 6.44 9.72 3.74
C PRO A 90 6.23 10.53 2.45
N LYS A 91 6.43 9.91 1.28
CA LYS A 91 6.15 10.50 -0.03
C LYS A 91 5.22 9.59 -0.84
N PRO A 92 4.37 10.17 -1.70
CA PRO A 92 3.63 9.41 -2.70
C PRO A 92 4.57 8.51 -3.50
N ILE A 93 4.17 7.27 -3.72
CA ILE A 93 4.82 6.43 -4.73
C ILE A 93 4.24 6.92 -6.06
N LEU A 94 4.99 7.76 -6.78
CA LEU A 94 4.61 8.13 -8.14
C LEU A 94 4.69 6.87 -9.00
N PHE A 95 3.60 6.60 -9.75
CA PHE A 95 3.53 5.51 -10.73
C PHE A 95 4.38 5.80 -11.96
#